data_AF-A0A5E4RMB2-F1
#
_entry.id   AF-A0A5E4RMB2-F1
#
_cell.length_a   1.000
_cell.length_b   1.000
_cell.length_c   1.000
_cell.angle_alpha   90.00
_cell.angle_beta   90.00
_cell.angle_gamma   90.00
#
_symmetry.space_group_name_H-M   'P 1'
#
loop_
_entity.id
_entity.type
_entity.pdbx_description
1 polymer ?
#
loop_
_entity_poly.entity_id
_entity_poly.type
_entity_poly.pdbx_seq_one_letter_code
_entity_poly.pdbx_strand_id
1 'polypeptide(L)'
;MHARSCAADGARIAAFAVAAPHETTGSQGHWPMHVPDPSETRRRPARTGFLAVQFAVFLVHLRNMLPAMSDPQLSSIDDIAPALKAEVLAEAMPYIRKYHGKTVVIKYGGNAMTEERLKRGFARDVILLKLVGINPVVVHGGGPQIDQALKKIGKQGTFIQGMRVTDEETMEVVEWVLGGEVQQDIVMLINQYGGQAVGLTGKDGGLINARKMLIPDRENAGELLDIGFVGEVDSINPAVVRALQDDAFIPVISPIGVGEDGQAYNINADLVAGKLATVLGAEKLVMMTNIPGVMDKDGKLLTDLSAREIDDLFADGTISGGMLPKISSALDAAKSGVKSVHIVDGRIEHSVLLEILTEQPFGTMIRSH
;
A
#
# COMPACT_ATOMS: atom_id res chain seq x y z
N MET A 1 8.18 13.47 -58.75
CA MET A 1 7.71 12.22 -59.35
C MET A 1 8.25 11.10 -58.47
N HIS A 2 7.53 10.18 -57.83
CA HIS A 2 6.19 9.65 -58.00
C HIS A 2 5.74 9.12 -56.63
N ALA A 3 4.43 9.22 -56.36
CA ALA A 3 3.77 8.72 -55.17
C ALA A 3 3.30 7.26 -55.33
N ARG A 4 3.10 6.57 -54.20
CA ARG A 4 2.16 5.45 -53.90
C ARG A 4 2.41 5.11 -52.41
N SER A 5 1.57 5.41 -51.41
CA SER A 5 0.14 5.14 -51.14
C SER A 5 -0.22 3.65 -51.05
N CYS A 6 -0.46 3.19 -49.81
CA CYS A 6 -1.48 2.24 -49.31
C CYS A 6 -1.03 1.73 -47.94
N ALA A 7 -1.82 1.56 -46.89
CA ALA A 7 -3.17 1.99 -46.53
C ALA A 7 -3.24 1.78 -45.00
N ALA A 8 -3.89 2.69 -44.28
CA ALA A 8 -4.09 2.63 -42.83
C ALA A 8 -5.39 1.88 -42.52
N ASP A 9 -5.32 0.83 -41.71
CA ASP A 9 -6.49 0.22 -41.07
C ASP A 9 -6.73 0.91 -39.71
N GLY A 10 -7.74 1.77 -39.70
CA GLY A 10 -8.23 2.48 -38.52
C GLY A 10 -9.06 1.58 -37.62
N ALA A 11 -8.58 1.39 -36.39
CA ALA A 11 -9.38 0.87 -35.29
C ALA A 11 -10.46 1.90 -34.91
N ARG A 12 -11.73 1.49 -35.02
CA ARG A 12 -12.90 2.24 -34.57
C ARG A 12 -12.90 2.29 -33.03
N ILE A 13 -12.61 3.46 -32.47
CA ILE A 13 -12.93 3.77 -31.07
C ILE A 13 -14.29 4.47 -31.06
N ALA A 14 -15.29 3.82 -30.46
CA ALA A 14 -16.59 4.41 -30.20
C ALA A 14 -16.46 5.46 -29.10
N ALA A 15 -16.49 6.73 -29.48
CA ALA A 15 -16.64 7.85 -28.55
C ALA A 15 -18.12 7.97 -28.15
N PHE A 16 -18.45 7.70 -26.89
CA PHE A 16 -19.73 8.11 -26.31
C PHE A 16 -19.64 9.60 -25.97
N ALA A 17 -20.20 10.44 -26.85
CA ALA A 17 -20.44 11.84 -26.58
C ALA A 17 -21.59 11.99 -25.58
N VAL A 18 -21.32 12.61 -24.43
CA VAL A 18 -22.34 13.09 -23.49
C VAL A 18 -22.93 14.37 -24.08
N ALA A 19 -24.14 14.28 -24.64
CA ALA A 19 -24.90 15.43 -25.08
C ALA A 19 -25.69 16.02 -23.89
N ALA A 20 -25.36 17.25 -23.51
CA ALA A 20 -26.20 18.08 -22.66
C ALA A 20 -27.35 18.69 -23.50
N PRO A 21 -28.60 18.75 -23.01
CA PRO A 21 -29.63 19.53 -23.67
C PRO A 21 -29.69 20.96 -23.12
N HIS A 22 -29.60 21.91 -24.05
CA HIS A 22 -29.96 23.31 -23.89
C HIS A 22 -31.47 23.49 -23.71
N GLU A 23 -31.84 24.51 -22.94
CA GLU A 23 -33.20 25.05 -22.75
C GLU A 23 -33.82 25.57 -24.05
N THR A 24 -35.13 25.37 -24.23
CA THR A 24 -36.06 26.38 -24.77
C THR A 24 -37.53 26.07 -24.43
N THR A 25 -38.15 27.01 -23.69
CA THR A 25 -39.53 27.54 -23.81
C THR A 25 -40.74 26.61 -24.03
N GLY A 26 -41.59 26.55 -22.99
CA GLY A 26 -43.01 26.95 -23.07
C GLY A 26 -44.04 26.02 -23.71
N SER A 27 -44.83 25.32 -22.89
CA SER A 27 -46.29 25.27 -23.05
C SER A 27 -46.97 24.81 -21.75
N GLN A 28 -48.14 25.40 -21.48
CA GLN A 28 -48.94 25.24 -20.28
C GLN A 28 -49.61 23.86 -20.24
N GLY A 29 -49.58 23.21 -19.08
CA GLY A 29 -50.35 21.99 -18.79
C GLY A 29 -50.74 21.94 -17.32
N HIS A 30 -52.03 22.11 -17.05
CA HIS A 30 -52.67 21.96 -15.75
C HIS A 30 -52.46 20.55 -15.17
N TRP A 31 -52.11 20.47 -13.88
CA TRP A 31 -52.19 19.25 -13.07
C TRP A 31 -53.02 19.54 -11.82
N PRO A 32 -54.07 18.75 -11.49
CA PRO A 32 -54.81 18.95 -10.26
C PRO A 32 -54.04 18.35 -9.07
N MET A 33 -53.93 19.13 -7.99
CA MET A 33 -53.43 18.66 -6.70
C MET A 33 -54.43 17.72 -6.05
N HIS A 34 -54.02 16.47 -5.80
CA HIS A 34 -54.75 15.54 -4.94
C HIS A 34 -54.16 15.60 -3.51
N VAL A 35 -55.00 16.01 -2.56
CA VAL A 35 -54.72 15.96 -1.12
C VAL A 35 -55.16 14.58 -0.60
N PRO A 36 -54.37 13.85 0.20
CA PRO A 36 -54.84 12.60 0.81
C PRO A 36 -55.62 12.84 2.11
N ASP A 37 -56.77 12.18 2.23
CA ASP A 37 -57.66 12.11 3.39
C ASP A 37 -57.11 11.14 4.46
N PRO A 38 -57.03 11.53 5.75
CA PRO A 38 -56.51 10.69 6.82
C PRO A 38 -57.62 9.93 7.57
N SER A 39 -58.26 8.95 6.93
CA SER A 39 -59.01 7.93 7.68
C SER A 39 -59.27 6.65 6.89
N GLU A 40 -58.32 5.71 6.89
CA GLU A 40 -58.66 4.31 6.63
C GLU A 40 -57.69 3.32 7.31
N THR A 41 -58.05 2.96 8.54
CA THR A 41 -57.56 1.76 9.21
C THR A 41 -58.31 0.53 8.70
N ARG A 42 -57.63 -0.44 8.06
CA ARG A 42 -57.96 -1.87 8.20
C ARG A 42 -56.87 -2.82 7.69
N ARG A 43 -56.34 -3.57 8.66
CA ARG A 43 -55.95 -5.01 8.66
C ARG A 43 -54.83 -5.50 7.71
N ARG A 44 -53.72 -5.87 8.34
CA ARG A 44 -52.60 -6.68 7.82
C ARG A 44 -53.04 -8.08 7.36
N PRO A 45 -52.30 -8.70 6.43
CA PRO A 45 -51.88 -10.09 6.54
C PRO A 45 -50.40 -10.19 6.93
N ALA A 46 -50.06 -11.35 7.48
CA ALA A 46 -48.92 -11.61 8.34
C ALA A 46 -47.54 -11.55 7.64
N ARG A 47 -46.53 -11.21 8.45
CA ARG A 47 -45.10 -11.32 8.17
C ARG A 47 -44.72 -12.80 7.99
N THR A 48 -44.53 -13.24 6.75
CA THR A 48 -43.94 -14.56 6.45
C THR A 48 -42.64 -14.49 5.62
N GLY A 49 -42.19 -13.30 5.21
CA GLY A 49 -40.91 -13.12 4.49
C GLY A 49 -39.68 -12.82 5.37
N PHE A 50 -39.87 -12.39 6.61
CA PHE A 50 -38.75 -11.97 7.49
C PHE A 50 -38.18 -13.09 8.36
N LEU A 51 -38.95 -14.16 8.57
CA LEU A 51 -38.53 -15.29 9.40
C LEU A 51 -37.65 -16.29 8.62
N ALA A 52 -37.79 -16.36 7.30
CA ALA A 52 -36.97 -17.24 6.45
C ALA A 52 -35.51 -16.79 6.36
N VAL A 53 -35.27 -15.46 6.34
CA VAL A 53 -33.91 -14.89 6.31
C VAL A 53 -33.22 -15.02 7.66
N GLN A 54 -33.94 -14.86 8.77
CA GLN A 54 -33.38 -15.15 10.11
C GLN A 54 -33.14 -16.65 10.33
N PHE A 55 -33.97 -17.55 9.78
CA PHE A 55 -33.73 -18.99 9.85
C PHE A 55 -32.52 -19.44 9.00
N ALA A 56 -32.29 -18.82 7.83
CA ALA A 56 -31.12 -19.08 7.01
C ALA A 56 -29.82 -18.62 7.69
N VAL A 57 -29.83 -17.44 8.33
CA VAL A 57 -28.68 -16.94 9.11
C VAL A 57 -28.45 -17.78 10.37
N PHE A 58 -29.51 -18.27 11.03
CA PHE A 58 -29.41 -19.18 12.17
C PHE A 58 -28.91 -20.58 11.77
N LEU A 59 -29.28 -21.09 10.60
CA LEU A 59 -28.76 -22.36 10.05
C LEU A 59 -27.28 -22.26 9.65
N VAL A 60 -26.82 -21.10 9.15
CA VAL A 60 -25.40 -20.83 8.90
C VAL A 60 -24.61 -20.77 10.21
N HIS A 61 -25.18 -20.19 11.27
CA HIS A 61 -24.57 -20.23 12.60
C HIS A 61 -24.58 -21.62 13.26
N LEU A 62 -25.62 -22.44 13.05
CA LEU A 62 -25.70 -23.79 13.62
C LEU A 62 -24.75 -24.79 12.94
N ARG A 63 -24.40 -24.56 11.67
CA ARG A 63 -23.41 -25.37 10.94
C ARG A 63 -21.97 -25.18 11.48
N ASN A 64 -21.73 -24.14 12.28
CA ASN A 64 -20.44 -23.86 12.92
C ASN A 64 -20.33 -24.40 14.37
N MET A 65 -21.25 -25.25 14.84
CA MET A 65 -21.22 -25.82 16.21
C MET A 65 -21.12 -27.36 16.27
N LEU A 66 -20.47 -28.00 15.30
CA LEU A 66 -20.09 -29.43 15.37
C LEU A 66 -18.57 -29.60 15.17
N PRO A 67 -17.94 -30.58 15.85
CA PRO A 67 -16.51 -30.54 16.16
C PRO A 67 -15.64 -30.87 14.93
N ALA A 68 -14.48 -30.19 14.89
CA ALA A 68 -13.28 -30.44 14.09
C ALA A 68 -13.38 -31.59 13.08
N MET A 69 -13.84 -31.27 11.88
CA MET A 69 -13.51 -32.05 10.69
C MET A 69 -12.49 -31.25 9.89
N SER A 70 -11.34 -31.88 9.69
CA SER A 70 -10.23 -31.46 8.81
C SER A 70 -10.66 -30.52 7.69
N ASP A 71 -10.10 -29.32 7.73
CA ASP A 71 -10.30 -28.22 6.78
C ASP A 71 -10.12 -28.71 5.33
N PRO A 72 -11.19 -28.78 4.51
CA PRO A 72 -11.03 -29.06 3.09
C PRO A 72 -10.49 -27.79 2.44
N GLN A 73 -9.24 -27.86 1.97
CA GLN A 73 -8.63 -26.87 1.08
C GLN A 73 -9.68 -26.35 0.10
N LEU A 74 -10.04 -25.07 0.19
CA LEU A 74 -10.87 -24.41 -0.81
C LEU A 74 -10.25 -24.67 -2.19
N SER A 75 -11.01 -25.39 -3.02
CA SER A 75 -10.69 -25.61 -4.43
C SER A 75 -10.76 -24.28 -5.19
N SER A 76 -10.15 -24.21 -6.38
CA SER A 76 -9.91 -23.00 -7.19
C SER A 76 -11.00 -21.92 -7.10
N ILE A 77 -10.63 -20.63 -7.21
CA ILE A 77 -11.58 -19.50 -7.30
C ILE A 77 -12.68 -19.74 -8.35
N ASP A 78 -12.41 -20.55 -9.38
CA ASP A 78 -13.38 -20.94 -10.41
C ASP A 78 -14.59 -21.71 -9.86
N ASP A 79 -14.43 -22.42 -8.75
CA ASP A 79 -15.48 -23.20 -8.10
C ASP A 79 -16.41 -22.34 -7.23
N ILE A 80 -16.05 -21.08 -6.99
CA ILE A 80 -16.86 -20.13 -6.24
C ILE A 80 -18.03 -19.66 -7.14
N ALA A 81 -19.26 -19.86 -6.64
CA ALA A 81 -20.47 -19.46 -7.35
C ALA A 81 -20.42 -17.97 -7.76
N PRO A 82 -20.83 -17.61 -8.99
CA PRO A 82 -20.79 -16.22 -9.47
C PRO A 82 -21.54 -15.22 -8.56
N ALA A 83 -22.63 -15.65 -7.94
CA ALA A 83 -23.37 -14.84 -6.98
C ALA A 83 -22.52 -14.49 -5.74
N LEU A 84 -21.80 -15.45 -5.19
CA LEU A 84 -20.91 -15.23 -4.04
C LEU A 84 -19.73 -14.31 -4.41
N LYS A 85 -19.18 -14.43 -5.64
CA LYS A 85 -18.16 -13.49 -6.13
C LYS A 85 -18.69 -12.05 -6.16
N ALA A 86 -19.92 -11.85 -6.63
CA ALA A 86 -20.55 -10.53 -6.66
C ALA A 86 -20.82 -9.99 -5.24
N GLU A 87 -21.28 -10.84 -4.32
CA GLU A 87 -21.49 -10.46 -2.91
C GLU A 87 -20.17 -10.01 -2.25
N VAL A 88 -19.08 -10.77 -2.42
CA VAL A 88 -17.76 -10.42 -1.88
C VAL A 88 -17.25 -9.08 -2.43
N LEU A 89 -17.44 -8.81 -3.72
CA LEU A 89 -17.08 -7.52 -4.30
C LEU A 89 -17.96 -6.37 -3.76
N ALA A 90 -19.23 -6.63 -3.49
CA ALA A 90 -20.15 -5.63 -2.92
C ALA A 90 -19.78 -5.30 -1.45
N GLU A 91 -19.34 -6.29 -0.66
CA GLU A 91 -18.87 -6.10 0.72
C GLU A 91 -17.63 -5.18 0.81
N ALA A 92 -16.83 -5.08 -0.26
CA ALA A 92 -15.69 -4.15 -0.31
C ALA A 92 -16.10 -2.67 -0.50
N MET A 93 -17.34 -2.40 -0.91
CA MET A 93 -17.83 -1.06 -1.28
C MET A 93 -17.69 0.00 -0.17
N PRO A 94 -17.98 -0.27 1.12
CA PRO A 94 -17.80 0.70 2.19
C PRO A 94 -16.34 1.16 2.32
N TYR A 95 -15.38 0.24 2.17
CA TYR A 95 -13.94 0.54 2.25
C TYR A 95 -13.46 1.34 1.05
N ILE A 96 -13.90 0.97 -0.15
CA ILE A 96 -13.62 1.72 -1.38
C ILE A 96 -14.10 3.17 -1.20
N ARG A 97 -15.34 3.38 -0.74
CA ARG A 97 -15.89 4.72 -0.50
C ARG A 97 -15.11 5.49 0.57
N LYS A 98 -14.68 4.82 1.63
CA LYS A 98 -13.91 5.44 2.73
C LYS A 98 -12.55 5.96 2.25
N TYR A 99 -11.89 5.21 1.38
CA TYR A 99 -10.52 5.51 0.93
C TYR A 99 -10.44 6.12 -0.48
N HIS A 100 -11.57 6.33 -1.16
CA HIS A 100 -11.61 6.98 -2.46
C HIS A 100 -10.99 8.39 -2.41
N GLY A 101 -10.08 8.68 -3.33
CA GLY A 101 -9.29 9.91 -3.42
C GLY A 101 -8.20 10.04 -2.35
N LYS A 102 -8.04 9.07 -1.45
CA LYS A 102 -7.03 9.11 -0.39
C LYS A 102 -5.71 8.53 -0.88
N THR A 103 -4.62 9.12 -0.39
CA THR A 103 -3.27 8.60 -0.60
C THR A 103 -2.99 7.46 0.36
N VAL A 104 -2.47 6.35 -0.16
CA VAL A 104 -1.93 5.23 0.63
C VAL A 104 -0.48 5.04 0.24
N VAL A 105 0.44 5.17 1.20
CA VAL A 105 1.85 4.85 0.97
C VAL A 105 2.08 3.40 1.34
N ILE A 106 2.67 2.63 0.43
CA ILE A 106 2.94 1.21 0.62
C ILE A 106 4.43 1.00 0.56
N LYS A 107 5.02 0.63 1.69
CA LYS A 107 6.39 0.16 1.72
C LYS A 107 6.43 -1.31 1.33
N TYR A 108 6.94 -1.60 0.14
CA TYR A 108 7.14 -2.96 -0.36
C TYR A 108 8.55 -3.45 0.02
N GLY A 109 8.64 -4.43 0.91
CA GLY A 109 9.90 -4.92 1.49
C GLY A 109 10.63 -5.98 0.66
N GLY A 110 11.97 -5.98 0.70
CA GLY A 110 12.83 -6.89 -0.10
C GLY A 110 12.59 -8.39 0.10
N ASN A 111 12.16 -8.82 1.29
CA ASN A 111 11.85 -10.24 1.55
C ASN A 111 10.51 -10.67 0.95
N ALA A 112 9.59 -9.73 0.67
CA ALA A 112 8.35 -9.98 -0.07
C ALA A 112 8.55 -9.92 -1.60
N MET A 113 9.77 -9.56 -2.05
CA MET A 113 10.17 -9.44 -3.46
C MET A 113 10.93 -10.67 -3.97
N THR A 114 11.03 -11.75 -3.20
CA THR A 114 11.84 -12.92 -3.58
C THR A 114 11.08 -13.89 -4.47
N GLU A 115 9.77 -14.02 -4.26
CA GLU A 115 8.93 -14.93 -5.04
C GLU A 115 8.17 -14.19 -6.15
N GLU A 116 8.30 -14.69 -7.37
CA GLU A 116 7.66 -14.13 -8.57
C GLU A 116 6.12 -14.05 -8.45
N ARG A 117 5.53 -15.06 -7.79
CA ARG A 117 4.09 -15.10 -7.49
C ARG A 117 3.65 -13.91 -6.63
N LEU A 118 4.42 -13.58 -5.58
CA LEU A 118 4.12 -12.46 -4.69
C LEU A 118 4.31 -11.11 -5.39
N LYS A 119 5.34 -10.96 -6.22
CA LYS A 119 5.54 -9.74 -7.03
C LYS A 119 4.33 -9.47 -7.94
N ARG A 120 3.82 -10.50 -8.61
CA ARG A 120 2.65 -10.41 -9.49
C ARG A 120 1.37 -10.10 -8.72
N GLY A 121 1.18 -10.74 -7.57
CA GLY A 121 0.06 -10.43 -6.66
C GLY A 121 0.08 -8.97 -6.23
N PHE A 122 1.23 -8.49 -5.74
CA PHE A 122 1.41 -7.10 -5.34
C PHE A 122 1.10 -6.10 -6.47
N ALA A 123 1.62 -6.34 -7.68
CA ALA A 123 1.35 -5.48 -8.82
C ALA A 123 -0.15 -5.37 -9.12
N ARG A 124 -0.88 -6.50 -9.09
CA ARG A 124 -2.34 -6.52 -9.27
C ARG A 124 -3.07 -5.79 -8.15
N ASP A 125 -2.64 -5.95 -6.90
CA ASP A 125 -3.25 -5.27 -5.75
C ASP A 125 -3.15 -3.75 -5.89
N VAL A 126 -1.96 -3.24 -6.21
CA VAL A 126 -1.71 -1.80 -6.39
C VAL A 126 -2.55 -1.23 -7.52
N ILE A 127 -2.70 -1.97 -8.63
CA ILE A 127 -3.56 -1.56 -9.74
C ILE A 127 -5.02 -1.53 -9.31
N LEU A 128 -5.50 -2.55 -8.59
CA LEU A 128 -6.86 -2.59 -8.11
C LEU A 128 -7.16 -1.37 -7.22
N LEU A 129 -6.26 -1.02 -6.30
CA LEU A 129 -6.38 0.19 -5.48
C LEU A 129 -6.53 1.44 -6.36
N LYS A 130 -5.68 1.60 -7.39
CA LYS A 130 -5.78 2.75 -8.31
C LYS A 130 -7.10 2.77 -9.08
N LEU A 131 -7.55 1.62 -9.59
CA LEU A 131 -8.81 1.50 -10.34
C LEU A 131 -10.05 1.83 -9.52
N VAL A 132 -10.04 1.53 -8.22
CA VAL A 132 -11.15 1.88 -7.30
C VAL A 132 -11.04 3.30 -6.73
N GLY A 133 -10.10 4.10 -7.23
CA GLY A 133 -9.94 5.52 -6.90
C GLY A 133 -9.06 5.82 -5.68
N ILE A 134 -8.34 4.84 -5.15
CA ILE A 134 -7.32 5.05 -4.11
C ILE A 134 -6.01 5.47 -4.81
N ASN A 135 -5.20 6.34 -4.20
CA ASN A 135 -3.93 6.79 -4.77
C ASN A 135 -2.75 6.08 -4.10
N PRO A 136 -2.33 4.88 -4.57
CA PRO A 136 -1.17 4.20 -4.02
C PRO A 136 0.13 4.89 -4.43
N VAL A 137 1.05 5.00 -3.48
CA VAL A 137 2.44 5.42 -3.70
C VAL A 137 3.34 4.34 -3.13
N VAL A 138 4.14 3.69 -3.98
CA VAL A 138 4.96 2.55 -3.58
C VAL A 138 6.36 3.04 -3.23
N VAL A 139 6.87 2.67 -2.06
CA VAL A 139 8.28 2.82 -1.69
C VAL A 139 8.88 1.43 -1.55
N HIS A 140 9.97 1.14 -2.23
CA HIS A 140 10.49 -0.22 -2.27
C HIS A 140 11.82 -0.35 -1.51
N GLY A 141 12.12 -1.55 -1.00
CA GLY A 141 13.47 -1.93 -0.57
C GLY A 141 14.20 -2.73 -1.65
N GLY A 142 15.37 -3.27 -1.30
CA GLY A 142 16.11 -4.17 -2.19
C GLY A 142 17.34 -4.82 -1.55
N GLY A 143 17.31 -5.01 -0.23
CA GLY A 143 18.46 -5.52 0.54
C GLY A 143 19.07 -6.80 -0.05
N PRO A 144 18.27 -7.89 -0.23
CA PRO A 144 18.75 -9.13 -0.82
C PRO A 144 19.33 -8.97 -2.23
N GLN A 145 18.77 -8.09 -3.05
CA GLN A 145 19.22 -7.83 -4.41
C GLN A 145 20.56 -7.10 -4.42
N ILE A 146 20.75 -6.14 -3.50
CA ILE A 146 22.03 -5.45 -3.32
C ILE A 146 23.10 -6.45 -2.88
N ASP A 147 22.80 -7.33 -1.92
CA ASP A 147 23.76 -8.34 -1.44
C ASP A 147 24.18 -9.30 -2.59
N GLN A 148 23.23 -9.68 -3.44
CA GLN A 148 23.53 -10.49 -4.63
C GLN A 148 24.42 -9.75 -5.63
N ALA A 149 24.17 -8.46 -5.89
CA ALA A 149 24.97 -7.66 -6.80
C ALA A 149 26.40 -7.43 -6.26
N LEU A 150 26.54 -7.09 -4.97
CA LEU A 150 27.84 -6.96 -4.31
C LEU A 150 28.65 -8.26 -4.43
N LYS A 151 28.00 -9.41 -4.20
CA LYS A 151 28.66 -10.72 -4.33
C LYS A 151 29.16 -10.97 -5.75
N LYS A 152 28.44 -10.54 -6.80
CA LYS A 152 28.86 -10.68 -8.20
C LYS A 152 30.14 -9.90 -8.52
N ILE A 153 30.36 -8.76 -7.85
CA ILE A 153 31.57 -7.95 -8.00
C ILE A 153 32.67 -8.32 -7.00
N GLY A 154 32.48 -9.39 -6.21
CA GLY A 154 33.46 -9.86 -5.23
C GLY A 154 33.47 -9.10 -3.90
N LYS A 155 32.46 -8.26 -3.65
CA LYS A 155 32.31 -7.48 -2.41
C LYS A 155 31.30 -8.14 -1.46
N GLN A 156 31.50 -7.97 -0.17
CA GLN A 156 30.54 -8.38 0.85
C GLN A 156 29.89 -7.16 1.49
N GLY A 157 28.57 -7.21 1.67
CA GLY A 157 27.86 -6.18 2.41
C GLY A 157 28.20 -6.24 3.91
N THR A 158 28.50 -5.09 4.51
CA THR A 158 28.66 -4.94 5.96
C THR A 158 27.49 -4.16 6.52
N PHE A 159 27.01 -4.55 7.70
CA PHE A 159 25.95 -3.86 8.40
C PHE A 159 26.40 -3.44 9.78
N ILE A 160 26.11 -2.19 10.15
CA ILE A 160 26.31 -1.66 11.50
C ILE A 160 24.97 -1.13 11.98
N GLN A 161 24.49 -1.67 13.12
CA GLN A 161 23.22 -1.27 13.74
C GLN A 161 22.00 -1.30 12.80
N GLY A 162 21.97 -2.26 11.86
CA GLY A 162 20.88 -2.42 10.90
C GLY A 162 20.98 -1.53 9.66
N MET A 163 21.99 -0.67 9.58
CA MET A 163 22.30 0.15 8.40
C MET A 163 23.40 -0.52 7.59
N ARG A 164 23.27 -0.52 6.25
CA ARG A 164 24.32 -1.01 5.35
C ARG A 164 25.43 0.03 5.30
N VAL A 165 26.64 -0.35 5.71
CA VAL A 165 27.83 0.49 5.50
C VAL A 165 28.01 0.65 4.00
N THR A 166 28.08 1.89 3.54
CA THR A 166 28.00 2.22 2.13
C THR A 166 29.17 3.12 1.75
N ASP A 167 30.28 2.54 1.28
CA ASP A 167 31.34 3.33 0.64
C ASP A 167 30.95 3.73 -0.80
N GLU A 168 31.83 4.45 -1.51
CA GLU A 168 31.56 4.98 -2.86
C GLU A 168 31.15 3.88 -3.85
N GLU A 169 31.96 2.81 -3.93
CA GLU A 169 31.67 1.66 -4.79
C GLU A 169 30.37 0.94 -4.38
N THR A 170 30.09 0.83 -3.08
CA THR A 170 28.83 0.24 -2.60
C THR A 170 27.65 1.13 -2.97
N MET A 171 27.81 2.46 -2.95
CA MET A 171 26.76 3.40 -3.34
C MET A 171 26.41 3.24 -4.81
N GLU A 172 27.38 3.11 -5.71
CA GLU A 172 27.14 2.83 -7.13
C GLU A 172 26.30 1.56 -7.34
N VAL A 173 26.62 0.49 -6.61
CA VAL A 173 25.84 -0.76 -6.66
C VAL A 173 24.42 -0.56 -6.10
N VAL A 174 24.27 0.20 -5.02
CA VAL A 174 22.95 0.53 -4.45
C VAL A 174 22.11 1.30 -5.47
N GLU A 175 22.68 2.29 -6.15
CA GLU A 175 21.99 3.08 -7.17
C GLU A 175 21.54 2.21 -8.35
N TRP A 176 22.45 1.40 -8.87
CA TRP A 176 22.17 0.46 -9.94
C TRP A 176 21.04 -0.49 -9.57
N VAL A 177 21.14 -1.17 -8.42
CA VAL A 177 20.19 -2.21 -8.04
C VAL A 177 18.84 -1.62 -7.70
N LEU A 178 18.78 -0.56 -6.88
CA LEU A 178 17.49 -0.03 -6.44
C LEU A 178 16.78 0.71 -7.57
N GLY A 179 17.45 1.64 -8.25
CA GLY A 179 16.84 2.47 -9.29
C GLY A 179 16.76 1.79 -10.66
N GLY A 180 17.81 1.03 -11.02
CA GLY A 180 17.95 0.44 -12.35
C GLY A 180 17.35 -0.96 -12.51
N GLU A 181 17.27 -1.75 -11.43
CA GLU A 181 16.77 -3.13 -11.49
C GLU A 181 15.44 -3.27 -10.73
N VAL A 182 15.46 -3.15 -9.39
CA VAL A 182 14.29 -3.47 -8.55
C VAL A 182 13.11 -2.54 -8.84
N GLN A 183 13.35 -1.23 -8.95
CA GLN A 183 12.31 -0.28 -9.32
C GLN A 183 11.70 -0.61 -10.67
N GLN A 184 12.54 -0.87 -11.67
CA GLN A 184 12.10 -1.11 -13.05
C GLN A 184 11.31 -2.42 -13.17
N ASP A 185 11.69 -3.45 -12.41
CA ASP A 185 10.92 -4.69 -12.30
C ASP A 185 9.48 -4.44 -11.80
N ILE A 186 9.34 -3.65 -10.73
CA ILE A 186 8.02 -3.31 -10.16
C ILE A 186 7.21 -2.50 -11.16
N VAL A 187 7.81 -1.47 -11.77
CA VAL A 187 7.18 -0.64 -12.80
C VAL A 187 6.71 -1.49 -13.98
N MET A 188 7.57 -2.38 -14.48
CA MET A 188 7.24 -3.28 -15.58
C MET A 188 6.07 -4.19 -15.23
N LEU A 189 6.06 -4.81 -14.05
CA LEU A 189 4.97 -5.70 -13.63
C LEU A 189 3.64 -4.94 -13.50
N ILE A 190 3.64 -3.73 -12.95
CA ILE A 190 2.43 -2.91 -12.87
C ILE A 190 1.91 -2.58 -14.28
N ASN A 191 2.80 -2.18 -15.18
CA ASN A 191 2.43 -1.85 -16.55
C ASN A 191 1.92 -3.07 -17.35
N GLN A 192 2.50 -4.25 -17.13
CA GLN A 192 2.04 -5.50 -17.77
C GLN A 192 0.59 -5.88 -17.42
N TYR A 193 0.12 -5.47 -16.24
CA TYR A 193 -1.25 -5.70 -15.79
C TYR A 193 -2.19 -4.51 -16.10
N GLY A 194 -1.75 -3.58 -16.95
CA GLY A 194 -2.57 -2.46 -17.42
C GLY A 194 -2.57 -1.23 -16.50
N GLY A 195 -1.71 -1.21 -15.48
CA GLY A 195 -1.43 -0.01 -14.70
C GLY A 195 -0.54 0.97 -15.45
N GLN A 196 -0.32 2.14 -14.85
CA GLN A 196 0.61 3.15 -15.34
C GLN A 196 1.56 3.52 -14.22
N ALA A 197 2.72 2.86 -14.12
CA ALA A 197 3.71 3.12 -13.09
C ALA A 197 4.85 4.01 -13.61
N VAL A 198 5.36 4.87 -12.73
CA VAL A 198 6.54 5.71 -12.98
C VAL A 198 7.55 5.49 -11.86
N GLY A 199 8.76 5.07 -12.23
CA GLY A 199 9.89 4.92 -11.32
C GLY A 199 10.52 6.26 -10.99
N LEU A 200 10.78 6.53 -9.71
CA LEU A 200 11.42 7.75 -9.21
C LEU A 200 12.45 7.43 -8.13
N THR A 201 13.58 8.10 -8.17
CA THR A 201 14.56 8.17 -7.08
C THR A 201 14.47 9.55 -6.41
N GLY A 202 15.22 9.78 -5.33
CA GLY A 202 15.32 11.11 -4.74
C GLY A 202 15.95 12.16 -5.65
N LYS A 203 16.68 11.75 -6.69
CA LYS A 203 17.28 12.65 -7.70
C LYS A 203 16.21 13.31 -8.57
N ASP A 204 15.11 12.62 -8.81
CA ASP A 204 14.09 13.03 -9.77
C ASP A 204 13.25 14.18 -9.22
N GLY A 205 13.44 15.38 -9.76
CA GLY A 205 12.76 16.61 -9.30
C GLY A 205 13.15 17.04 -7.87
N GLY A 206 14.28 16.55 -7.35
CA GLY A 206 14.69 16.77 -5.96
C GLY A 206 13.71 16.18 -4.94
N LEU A 207 13.14 15.01 -5.25
CA LEU A 207 12.10 14.35 -4.45
C LEU A 207 12.55 14.07 -3.01
N ILE A 208 13.78 13.60 -2.80
CA ILE A 208 14.30 13.26 -1.47
C ILE A 208 15.64 13.98 -1.26
N ASN A 209 15.62 15.01 -0.42
CA ASN A 209 16.84 15.64 0.08
C ASN A 209 17.33 14.87 1.29
N ALA A 210 18.61 14.54 1.29
CA ALA A 210 19.26 13.76 2.32
C ALA A 210 20.28 14.60 3.08
N ARG A 211 20.58 14.17 4.29
CA ARG A 211 21.82 14.55 4.97
C ARG A 211 22.54 13.31 5.43
N LYS A 212 23.87 13.38 5.47
CA LYS A 212 24.72 12.26 5.89
C LYS A 212 24.35 11.83 7.32
N MET A 213 24.15 10.53 7.50
CA MET A 213 23.86 9.93 8.79
C MET A 213 25.16 9.56 9.50
N LEU A 214 25.30 10.04 10.73
CA LEU A 214 26.28 9.54 11.69
C LEU A 214 25.54 8.77 12.77
N ILE A 215 26.03 7.58 13.13
CA ILE A 215 25.38 6.75 14.14
C ILE A 215 26.20 6.72 15.44
N PRO A 216 25.56 6.69 16.62
CA PRO A 216 26.28 6.58 17.89
C PRO A 216 27.15 5.31 17.92
N ASP A 217 28.40 5.45 18.35
CA ASP A 217 29.24 4.29 18.62
C ASP A 217 28.77 3.59 19.91
N ARG A 218 28.46 2.29 19.81
CA ARG A 218 28.05 1.48 20.97
C ARG A 218 29.23 1.07 21.84
N GLU A 219 30.44 1.10 21.28
CA GLU A 219 31.67 0.73 21.98
C GLU A 219 32.33 1.96 22.61
N ASN A 220 32.22 3.14 21.97
CA ASN A 220 32.81 4.40 22.44
C ASN A 220 31.73 5.45 22.73
N ALA A 221 31.27 5.49 23.99
CA ALA A 221 30.21 6.39 24.40
C ALA A 221 30.57 7.87 24.14
N GLY A 222 29.79 8.54 23.30
CA GLY A 222 29.97 9.94 22.92
C GLY A 222 30.61 10.16 21.55
N GLU A 223 31.10 9.10 20.91
CA GLU A 223 31.62 9.15 19.54
C GLU A 223 30.53 8.81 18.51
N LEU A 224 30.73 9.31 17.29
CA LEU A 224 29.85 9.09 16.15
C LEU A 224 30.62 8.35 15.06
N LEU A 225 30.03 7.26 14.57
CA LEU A 225 30.57 6.46 13.48
C LEU A 225 30.08 7.01 12.14
N ASP A 226 31.04 7.24 11.24
CA ASP A 226 30.78 7.44 9.82
C ASP A 226 30.64 6.09 9.13
N ILE A 227 29.45 5.82 8.60
CA ILE A 227 29.10 4.59 7.88
C ILE A 227 29.07 4.80 6.35
N GLY A 228 29.64 5.90 5.87
CA GLY A 228 29.77 6.26 4.47
C GLY A 228 28.59 7.03 3.92
N PHE A 229 28.21 6.77 2.67
CA PHE A 229 27.08 7.34 1.93
C PHE A 229 25.72 6.81 2.40
N VAL A 230 25.51 6.82 3.72
CA VAL A 230 24.23 6.50 4.34
C VAL A 230 23.60 7.81 4.80
N GLY A 231 22.32 7.99 4.47
CA GLY A 231 21.61 9.24 4.74
C GLY A 231 20.38 9.05 5.61
N GLU A 232 19.95 10.17 6.17
CA GLU A 232 18.60 10.37 6.67
C GLU A 232 17.85 11.37 5.80
N VAL A 233 16.52 11.26 5.79
CA VAL A 233 15.67 12.19 5.04
C VAL A 233 15.69 13.54 5.74
N ASP A 234 16.22 14.55 5.08
CA ASP A 234 16.16 15.93 5.54
C ASP A 234 14.82 16.57 5.18
N SER A 235 14.45 16.50 3.89
CA SER A 235 13.16 16.98 3.39
C SER A 235 12.68 16.18 2.18
N ILE A 236 11.37 16.21 1.92
CA ILE A 236 10.75 15.62 0.75
C ILE A 236 10.04 16.71 -0.05
N ASN A 237 10.33 16.79 -1.35
CA ASN A 237 9.59 17.62 -2.28
C ASN A 237 8.48 16.78 -2.96
N PRO A 238 7.21 16.93 -2.57
CA PRO A 238 6.14 16.09 -3.10
C PRO A 238 5.68 16.50 -4.50
N ALA A 239 6.22 17.56 -5.10
CA ALA A 239 5.69 18.15 -6.33
C ALA A 239 5.56 17.13 -7.48
N VAL A 240 6.61 16.34 -7.73
CA VAL A 240 6.58 15.30 -8.78
C VAL A 240 5.60 14.18 -8.46
N VAL A 241 5.49 13.77 -7.20
CA VAL A 241 4.55 12.73 -6.77
C VAL A 241 3.11 13.21 -6.92
N ARG A 242 2.81 14.46 -6.52
CA ARG A 242 1.47 15.05 -6.65
C ARG A 242 1.06 15.20 -8.12
N ALA A 243 1.98 15.65 -8.98
CA ALA A 243 1.73 15.76 -10.42
C ALA A 243 1.37 14.40 -11.06
N LEU A 244 1.99 13.31 -10.60
CA LEU A 244 1.63 11.95 -11.05
C LEU A 244 0.30 11.45 -10.45
N GLN A 245 0.00 11.82 -9.19
CA GLN A 245 -1.25 11.43 -8.51
C GLN A 245 -2.49 12.06 -9.13
N ASP A 246 -2.38 13.28 -9.66
CA ASP A 246 -3.47 13.99 -10.34
C ASP A 246 -3.92 13.29 -11.63
N ASP A 247 -3.10 12.39 -12.16
CA ASP A 247 -3.40 11.54 -13.30
C ASP A 247 -3.47 10.05 -12.87
N ALA A 248 -3.58 9.13 -13.83
CA ALA A 248 -3.70 7.70 -13.58
C ALA A 248 -2.38 7.00 -13.19
N PHE A 249 -1.30 7.76 -12.92
CA PHE A 249 0.01 7.18 -12.61
C PHE A 249 0.14 6.70 -11.16
N ILE A 250 0.99 5.68 -10.99
CA ILE A 250 1.38 5.04 -9.72
C ILE A 250 2.88 5.29 -9.52
N PRO A 251 3.28 6.18 -8.59
CA PRO A 251 4.69 6.43 -8.29
C PRO A 251 5.33 5.22 -7.58
N VAL A 252 6.50 4.79 -8.07
CA VAL A 252 7.32 3.73 -7.47
C VAL A 252 8.69 4.31 -7.11
N ILE A 253 8.97 4.42 -5.81
CA ILE A 253 10.06 5.25 -5.29
C ILE A 253 11.19 4.39 -4.72
N SER A 254 12.41 4.61 -5.20
CA SER A 254 13.64 4.05 -4.62
C SER A 254 14.16 4.95 -3.50
N PRO A 255 14.62 4.39 -2.37
CA PRO A 255 15.02 5.12 -1.18
C PRO A 255 16.47 5.64 -1.28
N ILE A 256 16.76 6.38 -2.34
CA ILE A 256 18.04 7.07 -2.56
C ILE A 256 17.75 8.56 -2.48
N GLY A 257 18.45 9.29 -1.61
CA GLY A 257 18.33 10.76 -1.52
C GLY A 257 19.57 11.49 -1.99
N VAL A 258 19.47 12.81 -2.15
CA VAL A 258 20.57 13.67 -2.62
C VAL A 258 20.93 14.67 -1.52
N GLY A 259 22.21 14.75 -1.16
CA GLY A 259 22.72 15.73 -0.21
C GLY A 259 22.91 17.12 -0.81
N GLU A 260 23.08 18.12 0.05
CA GLU A 260 23.46 19.49 -0.39
C GLU A 260 24.82 19.52 -1.12
N ASP A 261 25.66 18.51 -0.88
CA ASP A 261 26.93 18.26 -1.58
C ASP A 261 26.75 17.66 -2.99
N GLY A 262 25.51 17.40 -3.41
CA GLY A 262 25.17 16.75 -4.67
C GLY A 262 25.44 15.24 -4.70
N GLN A 263 25.81 14.64 -3.56
CA GLN A 263 26.09 13.21 -3.46
C GLN A 263 24.80 12.42 -3.22
N ALA A 264 24.78 11.18 -3.72
CA ALA A 264 23.72 10.24 -3.46
C ALA A 264 23.93 9.56 -2.11
N TYR A 265 22.85 9.37 -1.36
CA TYR A 265 22.85 8.69 -0.07
C TYR A 265 21.84 7.54 -0.07
N ASN A 266 22.28 6.38 0.41
CA ASN A 266 21.44 5.23 0.68
C ASN A 266 20.61 5.46 1.95
N ILE A 267 19.29 5.44 1.85
CA ILE A 267 18.38 5.69 2.97
C ILE A 267 17.56 4.44 3.26
N ASN A 268 17.25 4.21 4.53
CA ASN A 268 16.32 3.13 4.88
C ASN A 268 14.94 3.38 4.26
N ALA A 269 14.44 2.41 3.49
CA ALA A 269 13.13 2.47 2.84
C ALA A 269 11.97 2.70 3.81
N ASP A 270 12.06 2.18 5.03
CA ASP A 270 11.03 2.35 6.06
C ASP A 270 10.94 3.83 6.49
N LEU A 271 12.09 4.52 6.62
CA LEU A 271 12.16 5.95 6.94
C LEU A 271 11.62 6.81 5.79
N VAL A 272 12.01 6.48 4.54
CA VAL A 272 11.50 7.18 3.35
C VAL A 272 9.98 7.05 3.26
N ALA A 273 9.44 5.84 3.43
CA ALA A 273 8.00 5.62 3.39
C ALA A 273 7.26 6.38 4.50
N GLY A 274 7.78 6.37 5.72
CA GLY A 274 7.22 7.14 6.85
C GLY A 274 7.18 8.64 6.60
N LYS A 275 8.31 9.22 6.15
CA LYS A 275 8.39 10.66 5.83
C LYS A 275 7.53 11.03 4.64
N LEU A 276 7.50 10.21 3.59
CA LEU A 276 6.68 10.45 2.42
C LEU A 276 5.19 10.41 2.76
N ALA A 277 4.76 9.42 3.57
CA ALA A 277 3.39 9.32 4.05
C ALA A 277 2.98 10.57 4.86
N THR A 278 3.88 11.06 5.70
CA THR A 278 3.68 12.28 6.48
C THR A 278 3.50 13.50 5.56
N VAL A 279 4.42 13.72 4.60
CA VAL A 279 4.42 14.89 3.70
C VAL A 279 3.25 14.86 2.71
N LEU A 280 2.80 13.67 2.29
CA LEU A 280 1.64 13.51 1.43
C LEU A 280 0.30 13.56 2.19
N GLY A 281 0.31 13.56 3.53
CA GLY A 281 -0.90 13.48 4.34
C GLY A 281 -1.65 12.16 4.09
N ALA A 282 -0.93 11.05 4.03
CA ALA A 282 -1.48 9.75 3.69
C ALA A 282 -2.50 9.27 4.74
N GLU A 283 -3.57 8.63 4.25
CA GLU A 283 -4.60 8.02 5.09
C GLU A 283 -4.09 6.71 5.72
N LYS A 284 -3.27 5.96 4.97
CA LYS A 284 -2.62 4.75 5.44
C LYS A 284 -1.16 4.72 5.01
N LEU A 285 -0.30 4.27 5.93
CA LEU A 285 1.03 3.76 5.61
C LEU A 285 1.02 2.25 5.82
N VAL A 286 1.25 1.45 4.77
CA VAL A 286 1.29 -0.01 4.84
C VAL A 286 2.74 -0.47 4.73
N MET A 287 3.27 -1.04 5.81
CA MET A 287 4.63 -1.52 5.96
C MET A 287 4.67 -3.03 5.75
N MET A 288 5.01 -3.47 4.54
CA MET A 288 5.13 -4.90 4.23
C MET A 288 6.47 -5.45 4.73
N THR A 289 6.38 -6.46 5.58
CA THR A 289 7.51 -7.13 6.22
C THR A 289 7.44 -8.65 6.03
N ASN A 290 8.33 -9.41 6.67
CA ASN A 290 8.38 -10.87 6.64
C ASN A 290 7.94 -11.50 7.97
N ILE A 291 7.14 -10.78 8.74
CA ILE A 291 6.55 -11.22 10.00
C ILE A 291 5.05 -10.87 10.00
N PRO A 292 4.20 -11.61 10.74
CA PRO A 292 2.77 -11.33 10.84
C PRO A 292 2.44 -9.90 11.33
N GLY A 293 3.27 -9.37 12.21
CA GLY A 293 3.10 -8.07 12.85
C GLY A 293 3.91 -8.03 14.16
N VAL A 294 3.47 -7.19 15.09
CA VAL A 294 4.02 -7.13 16.44
C VAL A 294 3.45 -8.29 17.26
N MET A 295 4.34 -9.10 17.83
CA MET A 295 3.97 -10.24 18.66
C MET A 295 4.17 -9.88 20.14
N ASP A 296 3.29 -10.37 21.01
CA ASP A 296 3.53 -10.34 22.45
C ASP A 296 4.53 -11.42 22.91
N LYS A 297 4.82 -11.46 24.22
CA LYS A 297 5.73 -12.43 24.83
C LYS A 297 5.27 -13.89 24.69
N ASP A 298 3.97 -14.11 24.53
CA ASP A 298 3.38 -15.43 24.34
C ASP A 298 3.31 -15.84 22.86
N GLY A 299 3.79 -14.97 21.95
CA GLY A 299 3.79 -15.22 20.52
C GLY A 299 2.42 -15.01 19.87
N LYS A 300 1.55 -14.19 20.47
CA LYS A 300 0.26 -13.79 19.88
C LYS A 300 0.38 -12.45 19.17
N LEU A 301 -0.30 -12.33 18.03
CA LEU A 301 -0.34 -11.10 17.24
C LEU A 301 -1.12 -10.00 17.99
N LEU A 302 -0.48 -8.85 18.16
CA LEU A 302 -1.10 -7.62 18.63
C LEU A 302 -1.63 -6.85 17.43
N THR A 303 -2.95 -6.77 17.28
CA THR A 303 -3.59 -6.27 16.06
C THR A 303 -3.88 -4.77 16.08
N ASP A 304 -4.01 -4.18 17.27
CA ASP A 304 -4.30 -2.76 17.44
C ASP A 304 -3.46 -2.24 18.61
N LEU A 305 -2.56 -1.31 18.31
CA LEU A 305 -1.66 -0.69 19.27
C LEU A 305 -1.72 0.83 19.16
N SER A 306 -1.76 1.48 20.32
CA SER A 306 -1.46 2.90 20.46
C SER A 306 0.04 3.14 20.51
N ALA A 307 0.45 4.38 20.24
CA ALA A 307 1.83 4.82 20.40
C ALA A 307 2.40 4.52 21.80
N ARG A 308 1.55 4.67 22.84
CA ARG A 308 1.94 4.44 24.23
C ARG A 308 2.17 2.97 24.53
N GLU A 309 1.28 2.09 24.08
CA GLU A 309 1.44 0.64 24.28
C GLU A 309 2.72 0.14 23.60
N ILE A 310 3.09 0.71 22.45
CA ILE A 310 4.36 0.41 21.79
C ILE A 310 5.55 0.85 22.66
N ASP A 311 5.52 2.06 23.22
CA ASP A 311 6.56 2.56 24.11
C ASP A 311 6.71 1.65 25.36
N ASP A 312 5.60 1.16 25.91
CA ASP A 312 5.60 0.20 27.02
C ASP A 312 6.19 -1.17 26.61
N LEU A 313 5.87 -1.66 25.41
CA LEU A 313 6.43 -2.90 24.84
C LEU A 313 7.93 -2.80 24.50
N PHE A 314 8.44 -1.59 24.29
CA PHE A 314 9.87 -1.34 24.20
C PHE A 314 10.53 -1.40 25.58
N ALA A 315 9.93 -0.72 26.57
CA ALA A 315 10.46 -0.65 27.92
C ALA A 315 10.51 -2.02 28.61
N ASP A 316 9.56 -2.90 28.32
CA ASP A 316 9.46 -4.23 28.92
C ASP A 316 10.22 -5.33 28.15
N GLY A 317 10.91 -4.95 27.07
CA GLY A 317 11.75 -5.81 26.24
C GLY A 317 11.01 -6.72 25.25
N THR A 318 9.69 -6.60 25.11
CA THR A 318 8.90 -7.41 24.16
C THR A 318 9.32 -7.14 22.71
N ILE A 319 9.48 -5.87 22.34
CA ILE A 319 9.99 -5.48 21.02
C ILE A 319 11.51 -5.31 21.11
N SER A 320 12.25 -6.12 20.36
CA SER A 320 13.72 -6.06 20.34
C SER A 320 14.32 -6.31 18.95
N GLY A 321 15.62 -6.07 18.81
CA GLY A 321 16.38 -6.36 17.60
C GLY A 321 15.96 -5.54 16.37
N GLY A 322 15.88 -6.20 15.20
CA GLY A 322 15.61 -5.55 13.91
C GLY A 322 14.19 -5.01 13.72
N MET A 323 13.28 -5.31 14.65
CA MET A 323 11.94 -4.71 14.67
C MET A 323 11.97 -3.25 15.11
N LEU A 324 12.92 -2.87 15.97
CA LEU A 324 12.95 -1.54 16.58
C LEU A 324 13.00 -0.42 15.53
N PRO A 325 13.89 -0.41 14.53
CA PRO A 325 13.89 0.64 13.50
C PRO A 325 12.59 0.71 12.67
N LYS A 326 11.93 -0.44 12.45
CA LYS A 326 10.68 -0.53 11.69
C LYS A 326 9.51 0.07 12.47
N ILE A 327 9.39 -0.34 13.72
CA ILE A 327 8.36 0.16 14.63
C ILE A 327 8.59 1.64 14.92
N SER A 328 9.83 2.08 15.14
CA SER A 328 10.14 3.50 15.34
C SER A 328 9.72 4.34 14.14
N SER A 329 10.02 3.91 12.91
CA SER A 329 9.59 4.63 11.69
C SER A 329 8.06 4.70 11.57
N ALA A 330 7.37 3.61 11.90
CA ALA A 330 5.91 3.54 11.88
C ALA A 330 5.28 4.43 12.96
N LEU A 331 5.87 4.42 14.16
CA LEU A 331 5.45 5.24 15.30
C LEU A 331 5.64 6.73 15.01
N ASP A 332 6.77 7.11 14.44
CA ASP A 332 7.05 8.49 14.03
C ASP A 332 6.06 8.98 12.98
N ALA A 333 5.73 8.13 12.00
CA ALA A 333 4.72 8.45 10.98
C ALA A 333 3.32 8.64 11.60
N ALA A 334 2.93 7.75 12.52
CA ALA A 334 1.65 7.85 13.24
C ALA A 334 1.59 9.12 14.12
N LYS A 335 2.68 9.43 14.83
CA LYS A 335 2.82 10.66 15.65
C LYS A 335 2.85 11.93 14.80
N SER A 336 3.33 11.84 13.55
CA SER A 336 3.46 12.97 12.62
C SER A 336 2.22 13.23 11.75
N GLY A 337 1.10 12.53 12.00
CA GLY A 337 -0.20 12.84 11.39
C GLY A 337 -0.67 11.88 10.31
N VAL A 338 0.05 10.79 10.03
CA VAL A 338 -0.49 9.68 9.24
C VAL A 338 -1.63 9.02 10.05
N LYS A 339 -2.81 8.87 9.46
CA LYS A 339 -4.02 8.48 10.21
C LYS A 339 -3.90 7.08 10.82
N SER A 340 -3.31 6.14 10.09
CA SER A 340 -3.02 4.80 10.59
C SER A 340 -1.81 4.21 9.89
N VAL A 341 -1.01 3.47 10.64
CA VAL A 341 0.15 2.74 10.11
C VAL A 341 -0.07 1.25 10.32
N HIS A 342 0.17 0.45 9.29
CA HIS A 342 -0.16 -0.98 9.28
C HIS A 342 1.11 -1.76 9.03
N ILE A 343 1.38 -2.77 9.84
CA ILE A 343 2.52 -3.68 9.67
C ILE A 343 1.97 -5.04 9.31
N VAL A 344 2.27 -5.50 8.11
CA VAL A 344 1.65 -6.70 7.52
C VAL A 344 2.68 -7.66 6.96
N ASP A 345 2.37 -8.95 6.97
CA ASP A 345 3.20 -9.97 6.34
C ASP A 345 3.04 -9.94 4.82
N GLY A 346 4.06 -9.42 4.14
CA GLY A 346 4.10 -9.33 2.67
C GLY A 346 4.29 -10.68 1.98
N ARG A 347 4.49 -11.78 2.72
CA ARG A 347 4.54 -13.13 2.15
C ARG A 347 3.16 -13.72 1.88
N ILE A 348 2.12 -13.07 2.38
CA ILE A 348 0.74 -13.47 2.16
C ILE A 348 0.23 -12.74 0.91
N GLU A 349 -0.31 -13.51 -0.04
CA GLU A 349 -0.96 -12.98 -1.23
C GLU A 349 -2.10 -12.05 -0.85
N HIS A 350 -2.23 -10.97 -1.61
CA HIS A 350 -3.30 -9.99 -1.42
C HIS A 350 -3.30 -9.29 -0.04
N SER A 351 -2.19 -9.36 0.71
CA SER A 351 -2.04 -8.73 2.03
C SER A 351 -2.38 -7.23 2.03
N VAL A 352 -2.05 -6.53 0.94
CA VAL A 352 -2.40 -5.11 0.76
C VAL A 352 -3.91 -4.92 0.66
N LEU A 353 -4.60 -5.75 -0.12
CA LEU A 353 -6.06 -5.68 -0.27
C LEU A 353 -6.77 -6.10 1.02
N LEU A 354 -6.29 -7.16 1.68
CA LEU A 354 -6.81 -7.61 2.96
C LEU A 354 -6.77 -6.49 3.99
N GLU A 355 -5.67 -5.73 4.08
CA GLU A 355 -5.50 -4.66 5.07
C GLU A 355 -6.26 -3.36 4.74
N ILE A 356 -6.57 -3.12 3.46
CA ILE A 356 -7.22 -1.86 3.03
C ILE A 356 -8.72 -2.05 2.82
N LEU A 357 -9.15 -3.21 2.31
CA LEU A 357 -10.52 -3.45 1.83
C LEU A 357 -11.29 -4.46 2.69
N THR A 358 -10.80 -4.80 3.89
CA THR A 358 -11.52 -5.66 4.84
C THR A 358 -11.49 -5.09 6.27
N GLU A 359 -12.38 -5.61 7.13
CA GLU A 359 -12.49 -5.23 8.54
C GLU A 359 -11.59 -6.05 9.46
N GLN A 360 -11.23 -7.27 9.06
CA GLN A 360 -10.44 -8.17 9.89
C GLN A 360 -8.98 -7.69 9.92
N PRO A 361 -8.40 -7.43 11.11
CA PRO A 361 -7.00 -7.04 11.18
C PRO A 361 -6.12 -8.20 10.71
N PHE A 362 -5.31 -7.94 9.69
CA PHE A 362 -4.44 -8.94 9.09
C PHE A 362 -2.99 -8.84 9.58
N GLY A 363 -2.63 -7.68 10.12
CA GLY A 363 -1.39 -7.46 10.85
C GLY A 363 -1.60 -6.59 12.07
N THR A 364 -0.62 -5.75 12.37
CA THR A 364 -0.68 -4.77 13.45
C THR A 364 -1.00 -3.39 12.91
N MET A 365 -2.12 -2.82 13.35
CA MET A 365 -2.43 -1.42 13.16
C MET A 365 -1.90 -0.59 14.33
N ILE A 366 -1.20 0.49 14.01
CA ILE A 366 -0.73 1.52 14.93
C ILE A 366 -1.58 2.77 14.74
N ARG A 367 -2.29 3.17 15.80
CA ARG A 367 -3.14 4.37 15.81
C ARG A 367 -2.33 5.61 16.16
N SER A 368 -2.67 6.71 15.48
CA SER A 368 -2.13 8.05 15.73
C SER A 368 -2.66 8.67 17.05
N HIS A 369 -3.80 8.19 17.57
CA HIS A 369 -4.49 8.72 18.76
C HIS A 369 -5.46 7.70 19.35
#